data_AF-A0A6I5C546-F1
#
_entry.id   AF-A0A6I5C546-F1
#
_cell.length_a   1.000
_cell.length_b   1.000
_cell.length_c   1.000
_cell.angle_alpha   90.00
_cell.angle_beta   90.00
_cell.angle_gamma   90.00
#
_symmetry.space_group_name_H-M   'P 1'
#
loop_
_entity.id
_entity.type
_entity.pdbx_description
1 polymer ?
#
loop_
_entity_poly.entity_id
_entity_poly.type
_entity_poly.pdbx_seq_one_letter_code
_entity_poly.pdbx_strand_id
1 'polypeptide(L)'
;MGDTEEYAPYPGPGGLVSWAESNSGDAFYWKTSPADPEKWPVVIRTDNGEWFEFPFGAVEFLARVYGRVIDVPGMPRNFPSDSPQVLGLGDRTD
;
A
#
# COMPACT_ATOMS: atom_id res chain seq x y z
N MET A 1 7.59 -16.98 -5.91
CA MET A 1 6.29 -16.44 -6.37
C MET A 1 5.37 -16.64 -5.19
N GLY A 2 5.08 -15.59 -4.43
CA GLY A 2 4.06 -15.66 -3.38
C GLY A 2 2.72 -15.85 -4.08
N ASP A 3 2.04 -16.93 -3.75
CA ASP A 3 0.87 -17.42 -4.47
C ASP A 3 -0.22 -16.33 -4.53
N THR A 4 -0.67 -16.01 -5.75
CA THR A 4 -1.79 -15.09 -6.00
C THR A 4 -3.13 -15.67 -5.55
N GLU A 5 -3.14 -16.82 -4.85
CA GLU A 5 -4.33 -17.58 -4.52
C GLU A 5 -5.21 -16.92 -3.45
N GLU A 6 -4.66 -15.99 -2.65
CA GLU A 6 -5.41 -15.33 -1.57
C GLU A 6 -6.25 -14.13 -2.04
N TYR A 7 -5.86 -13.46 -3.14
CA TYR A 7 -6.45 -12.19 -3.55
C TYR A 7 -7.05 -12.23 -4.96
N ALA A 8 -8.35 -11.94 -5.05
CA ALA A 8 -9.08 -11.85 -6.30
C ALA A 8 -9.16 -10.40 -6.82
N PRO A 9 -9.35 -10.17 -8.13
CA PRO A 9 -9.70 -8.86 -8.64
C PRO A 9 -11.15 -8.49 -8.29
N TYR A 10 -11.40 -7.23 -7.95
CA TYR A 10 -12.76 -6.67 -7.91
C TYR A 10 -13.41 -6.76 -9.32
N PRO A 11 -14.71 -7.10 -9.46
CA PRO A 11 -15.76 -7.17 -8.43
C PRO A 11 -15.98 -8.56 -7.79
N GLY A 12 -15.02 -9.48 -7.87
CA GLY A 12 -15.13 -10.75 -7.14
C GLY A 12 -15.29 -10.52 -5.63
N PRO A 13 -15.93 -11.44 -4.88
CA PRO A 13 -16.02 -11.34 -3.42
C PRO A 13 -14.63 -11.23 -2.79
N GLY A 14 -14.42 -10.27 -1.89
CA GLY A 14 -13.09 -10.03 -1.32
C GLY A 14 -12.11 -9.37 -2.29
N GLY A 15 -12.58 -8.92 -3.45
CA GLY A 15 -11.75 -8.45 -4.53
C GLY A 15 -10.98 -7.17 -4.19
N LEU A 16 -9.83 -6.99 -4.81
CA LEU A 16 -8.95 -5.85 -4.59
C LEU A 16 -9.27 -4.69 -5.55
N VAL A 17 -9.32 -3.47 -5.02
CA VAL A 17 -9.38 -2.21 -5.78
C VAL A 17 -8.09 -1.43 -5.53
N SER A 18 -7.32 -1.16 -6.59
CA SER A 18 -6.08 -0.38 -6.46
C SER A 18 -6.39 1.09 -6.14
N TRP A 19 -5.58 1.70 -5.26
CA TRP A 19 -5.71 3.12 -4.90
C TRP A 19 -4.39 3.89 -4.86
N ALA A 20 -3.24 3.21 -4.83
CA ALA A 20 -1.93 3.84 -4.96
C ALA A 20 -0.86 2.86 -5.47
N GLU A 21 0.25 3.44 -5.92
CA GLU A 21 1.50 2.76 -6.22
C GLU A 21 2.68 3.56 -5.64
N SER A 22 3.77 2.88 -5.29
CA SER A 22 5.03 3.52 -4.92
C SER A 22 5.96 3.63 -6.14
N ASN A 23 6.93 4.53 -6.07
CA ASN A 23 7.99 4.63 -7.08
C ASN A 23 8.93 3.40 -7.12
N SER A 24 8.89 2.54 -6.10
CA SER A 24 9.60 1.26 -6.05
C SER A 24 8.82 0.12 -6.72
N GLY A 25 7.56 0.34 -7.12
CA GLY A 25 6.72 -0.68 -7.77
C GLY A 25 5.81 -1.47 -6.82
N ASP A 26 5.65 -1.01 -5.57
CA ASP A 26 4.67 -1.56 -4.64
C ASP A 26 3.27 -1.08 -5.02
N ALA A 27 2.27 -1.96 -4.94
CA ALA A 27 0.88 -1.65 -5.24
C ALA A 27 0.02 -1.73 -3.97
N PHE A 28 -0.88 -0.76 -3.80
CA PHE A 28 -1.73 -0.62 -2.63
C PHE A 28 -3.19 -0.77 -3.03
N TYR A 29 -3.91 -1.59 -2.27
CA TYR A 29 -5.27 -1.99 -2.58
C TYR A 29 -6.18 -1.80 -1.37
N TRP A 30 -7.48 -1.60 -1.62
CA TRP A 30 -8.54 -1.88 -0.66
C TRP A 30 -9.02 -3.30 -0.89
N LYS A 31 -9.11 -4.10 0.18
CA LYS A 31 -9.76 -5.41 0.13
C LYS A 31 -11.24 -5.25 0.40
N THR A 32 -12.04 -5.39 -0.65
CA THR A 32 -13.48 -5.11 -0.57
C THR A 32 -14.19 -6.16 0.30
N SER A 33 -15.24 -5.73 0.98
CA SER A 33 -16.17 -6.63 1.66
C SER A 33 -17.58 -6.04 1.62
N PRO A 34 -18.62 -6.83 1.93
CA PRO A 34 -19.98 -6.29 2.07
C PRO A 34 -20.13 -5.29 3.24
N ALA A 35 -19.14 -5.19 4.12
CA ALA A 35 -19.13 -4.18 5.18
C ALA A 35 -18.91 -2.78 4.58
N ASP A 36 -19.15 -1.77 5.42
CA ASP A 36 -18.91 -0.35 5.14
C ASP A 36 -17.57 -0.13 4.41
N PRO A 37 -17.56 0.51 3.22
CA PRO A 37 -16.33 0.79 2.47
C PRO A 37 -15.27 1.56 3.25
N GLU A 38 -15.67 2.38 4.23
CA GLU A 38 -14.76 3.08 5.13
C GLU A 38 -13.94 2.13 6.04
N LYS A 39 -14.36 0.86 6.13
CA LYS A 39 -13.72 -0.19 6.94
C LYS A 39 -12.93 -1.19 6.12
N TRP A 40 -12.81 -1.01 4.82
CA TRP A 40 -12.04 -1.93 3.98
C TRP A 40 -10.54 -1.83 4.34
N PRO A 41 -9.88 -2.96 4.66
CA PRO A 41 -8.48 -2.95 5.04
C PRO A 41 -7.59 -2.67 3.82
N VAL A 42 -6.40 -2.16 4.11
CA VAL A 42 -5.35 -1.95 3.11
C VAL A 42 -4.59 -3.26 2.90
N VAL A 43 -4.42 -3.65 1.64
CA VAL A 43 -3.54 -4.74 1.23
C VAL A 43 -2.43 -4.16 0.38
N ILE A 44 -1.18 -4.57 0.62
CA ILE A 44 -0.01 -4.15 -0.14
C ILE A 44 0.56 -5.38 -0.84
N ARG A 45 0.89 -5.22 -2.11
CA ARG A 45 1.79 -6.12 -2.83
C ARG A 45 3.10 -5.40 -3.05
N THR A 46 4.18 -5.90 -2.49
CA THR A 46 5.51 -5.34 -2.71
C THR A 46 6.02 -5.67 -4.12
N ASP A 47 7.03 -4.93 -4.58
CA ASP A 47 7.68 -5.15 -5.87
C ASP A 47 8.23 -6.58 -6.06
N ASN A 48 8.72 -7.19 -4.97
CA ASN A 48 9.20 -8.57 -4.92
C ASN A 48 8.07 -9.64 -4.87
N GLY A 49 6.81 -9.21 -4.81
CA GLY A 49 5.63 -10.08 -4.85
C GLY A 49 5.18 -10.66 -3.49
N GLU A 50 5.62 -10.07 -2.38
CA GLU A 50 5.07 -10.37 -1.04
C GLU A 50 3.77 -9.59 -0.79
N TRP A 51 2.92 -10.11 0.08
CA TRP A 51 1.62 -9.55 0.39
C TRP A 51 1.47 -9.26 1.88
N PHE A 52 0.90 -8.10 2.21
CA PHE A 52 0.68 -7.65 3.59
C PHE A 52 -0.70 -7.01 3.74
N GLU A 53 -1.44 -7.39 4.78
CA GLU A 53 -2.74 -6.80 5.11
C GLU A 53 -2.64 -5.96 6.38
N PHE A 54 -3.20 -4.75 6.35
CA PHE A 54 -3.29 -3.82 7.46
C PHE A 54 -4.77 -3.56 7.79
N PRO A 55 -5.21 -3.72 9.06
CA PRO A 55 -6.61 -3.65 9.45
C PRO A 55 -7.16 -2.21 9.54
N PHE A 56 -6.61 -1.30 8.72
CA PHE A 56 -6.95 0.13 8.70
C PHE A 56 -7.38 0.54 7.29
N GLY A 57 -8.21 1.57 7.19
CA GLY A 57 -8.50 2.23 5.91
C GLY A 57 -7.30 3.03 5.39
N ALA A 58 -7.34 3.43 4.11
CA ALA A 58 -6.21 4.10 3.44
C ALA A 58 -5.74 5.39 4.15
N VAL A 59 -6.67 6.21 4.65
CA VAL A 59 -6.32 7.46 5.34
C VAL A 59 -5.59 7.19 6.65
N GLU A 60 -6.08 6.24 7.46
CA GLU A 60 -5.41 5.86 8.71
C GLU A 60 -4.06 5.20 8.45
N PHE A 61 -3.97 4.36 7.42
CA PHE A 61 -2.71 3.77 6.97
C PHE A 61 -1.69 4.87 6.65
N LEU A 62 -2.04 5.85 5.80
CA LEU A 62 -1.15 6.96 5.46
C LEU A 62 -0.76 7.79 6.70
N ALA A 63 -1.72 8.11 7.58
CA ALA A 63 -1.43 8.83 8.81
C ALA A 63 -0.42 8.10 9.70
N ARG A 64 -0.53 6.77 9.81
CA ARG A 64 0.42 5.93 10.56
C ARG A 64 1.79 5.85 9.89
N VAL A 65 1.86 5.77 8.56
CA VAL A 65 3.12 5.81 7.79
C VAL A 65 3.82 7.15 8.00
N TYR A 66 3.13 8.28 7.77
CA TYR A 66 3.72 9.61 7.93
C TYR A 66 4.05 9.95 9.38
N GLY A 67 3.31 9.37 10.34
CA GLY A 67 3.62 9.42 11.76
C GLY A 67 4.75 8.48 12.21
N ARG A 68 5.30 7.64 11.31
CA ARG A 68 6.30 6.60 11.60
C ARG A 68 5.87 5.65 12.74
N VAL A 69 4.58 5.32 12.80
CA VAL A 69 3.99 4.43 13.81
C VAL A 69 3.95 2.97 13.35
N ILE A 70 4.10 2.74 12.03
CA ILE A 70 4.16 1.42 11.42
C ILE A 70 5.35 1.34 10.46
N ASP A 71 5.95 0.16 10.37
CA ASP A 71 6.89 -0.18 9.31
C ASP A 71 6.13 -0.83 8.15
N VAL A 72 6.37 -0.35 6.93
CA VAL A 72 5.78 -0.91 5.72
C VAL A 72 6.85 -1.70 4.97
N PRO A 73 6.68 -3.02 4.79
CA PRO A 73 7.58 -3.82 3.96
C PRO A 73 7.71 -3.24 2.55
N GLY A 74 8.92 -3.26 1.98
CA GLY A 74 9.23 -2.64 0.68
C GLY A 74 9.55 -1.14 0.76
N MET A 75 9.12 -0.43 1.81
CA MET A 75 9.45 0.98 1.99
C MET A 75 10.78 1.19 2.75
N PRO A 76 11.48 2.32 2.52
CA PRO A 76 12.61 2.72 3.36
C PRO A 76 12.18 2.86 4.82
N ARG A 77 12.98 2.32 5.75
CA ARG A 77 12.69 2.36 7.21
C ARG A 77 12.57 3.77 7.79
N ASN A 78 13.22 4.74 7.15
CA ASN A 78 13.16 6.14 7.56
C ASN A 78 12.15 6.96 6.72
N PHE A 79 11.22 6.32 6.01
CA PHE A 79 10.18 7.02 5.27
C PHE A 79 9.06 7.52 6.22
N PRO A 80 8.50 8.73 5.99
CA PRO A 80 9.12 9.80 5.20
C PRO A 80 10.41 10.27 5.89
N SER A 81 11.42 10.69 5.13
CA SER A 81 12.66 11.23 5.73
C SER A 81 12.37 12.51 6.53
N ASP A 82 13.30 12.96 7.37
CA ASP A 82 13.13 14.21 8.14
C ASP A 82 13.02 15.46 7.24
N SER A 83 13.43 15.34 5.98
CA SER A 83 13.38 16.39 4.96
C SER A 83 12.83 15.82 3.65
N PRO A 84 11.53 15.49 3.57
CA PRO A 84 10.95 14.90 2.37
C PRO A 84 10.99 15.90 1.20
N GLN A 85 11.40 15.42 0.02
CA GLN A 85 11.46 16.24 -1.20
C GLN A 85 10.43 15.73 -2.20
N VAL A 86 9.73 16.65 -2.85
CA VAL A 86 8.92 16.32 -4.03
C VAL A 86 9.83 16.43 -5.24
N LEU A 87 10.24 15.29 -5.78
CA LEU A 87 11.10 15.22 -6.96
C LEU A 87 10.23 15.12 -8.21
N GLY A 88 10.44 15.99 -9.19
CA GLY A 88 9.86 15.84 -10.51
C GLY A 88 10.50 14.69 -11.26
N LEU A 89 9.85 14.23 -12.34
CA LEU A 89 10.35 13.14 -13.18
C LEU A 89 11.73 13.44 -13.80
N GLY A 90 12.11 14.71 -13.93
CA GLY A 90 13.42 15.17 -14.41
C GLY A 90 14.47 15.43 -13.31
N ASP A 91 14.06 15.40 -12.03
CA ASP A 91 14.95 15.63 -10.88
C ASP A 91 15.52 14.31 -10.33
N ARG A 92 15.08 13.16 -10.86
CA ARG A 92 15.71 11.86 -10.58
C ARG A 92 17.06 11.79 -11.26
N THR A 93 18.09 12.18 -10.50
CA THR A 93 19.43 11.63 -10.70
C THR A 93 19.44 10.28 -9.98
N ASP A 94 19.77 9.22 -10.72
CA ASP A 94 19.73 7.78 -10.36
C ASP A 94 18.44 6.99 -10.76
#